data_AF-A0A1A9BA89-F1
#
_entry.id   AF-A0A1A9BA89-F1
#
_cell.length_a   1.000
_cell.length_b   1.000
_cell.length_c   1.000
_cell.angle_alpha   90.00
_cell.angle_beta   90.00
_cell.angle_gamma   90.00
#
_symmetry.space_group_name_H-M   'P 1'
#
loop_
_entity.id
_entity.type
_entity.pdbx_description
1 polymer ?
#
loop_
_entity_poly.entity_id
_entity_poly.type
_entity_poly.pdbx_seq_one_letter_code
_entity_poly.pdbx_strand_id
1 'polypeptide(L)'
;MVDVDDPGPHHAMLREIFDRERAWREGPDEGEGDEYEQIYVTALLLFLVGDPTDSPRLYGAKFRTGDMDLGVGFDAQAIFGAGRGDTLQWLLTNGYTDEHARLSEWLSQSGDPKIDDWARHKRAYFYSPDGMLLLDPL
;
A
#
# COMPACT_ATOMS: atom_id res chain seq x y z
N MET A 1 14.44 -19.83 11.89
CA MET A 1 12.97 -19.83 11.80
C MET A 1 12.64 -18.53 11.11
N VAL A 2 12.15 -18.57 9.87
CA VAL A 2 11.68 -17.35 9.20
C VAL A 2 10.38 -17.04 9.92
N ASP A 3 10.37 -15.92 10.64
CA ASP A 3 9.14 -15.38 11.17
C ASP A 3 8.29 -14.99 9.97
N VAL A 4 7.21 -15.74 9.73
CA VAL A 4 6.32 -15.52 8.58
C VAL A 4 5.46 -14.26 8.83
N ASP A 5 5.52 -13.71 10.05
CA ASP A 5 4.64 -12.66 10.56
C ASP A 5 5.22 -11.25 10.41
N ASP A 6 6.48 -11.09 9.98
CA ASP A 6 7.08 -9.78 9.69
C ASP A 6 7.39 -9.68 8.18
N PRO A 7 6.71 -8.81 7.40
CA PRO A 7 7.08 -8.55 6.02
C PRO A 7 8.38 -7.75 5.88
N GLY A 8 8.91 -7.17 6.97
CA GLY A 8 10.11 -6.33 7.01
C GLY A 8 11.34 -6.97 6.36
N PRO A 9 11.73 -8.21 6.70
CA PRO A 9 12.82 -8.94 6.05
C PRO A 9 12.65 -9.11 4.53
N HIS A 10 11.42 -9.05 4.03
CA HIS A 10 11.07 -9.23 2.63
C HIS A 10 10.82 -7.92 1.88
N HIS A 11 11.02 -6.77 2.53
CA HIS A 11 10.67 -5.45 2.00
C HIS A 11 11.22 -5.17 0.59
N ALA A 12 12.48 -5.50 0.35
CA ALA A 12 13.10 -5.32 -0.96
C ALA A 12 12.44 -6.19 -2.04
N MET A 13 12.12 -7.44 -1.71
CA MET A 13 11.42 -8.37 -2.61
C MET A 13 9.99 -7.90 -2.89
N LEU A 14 9.29 -7.39 -1.86
CA LEU A 14 7.93 -6.86 -2.00
C LEU A 14 7.90 -5.65 -2.95
N ARG A 15 8.85 -4.73 -2.81
CA ARG A 15 9.03 -3.61 -3.75
C ARG A 15 9.28 -4.09 -5.17
N GLU A 16 10.14 -5.08 -5.34
CA GLU A 16 10.47 -5.63 -6.66
C GLU A 16 9.26 -6.28 -7.33
N ILE A 17 8.48 -7.08 -6.60
CA ILE A 17 7.24 -7.68 -7.12
C ILE A 17 6.25 -6.58 -7.49
N PHE A 18 6.04 -5.60 -6.61
CA PHE A 18 5.14 -4.47 -6.85
C PHE A 18 5.53 -3.67 -8.10
N ASP A 19 6.82 -3.30 -8.23
CA ASP A 19 7.32 -2.52 -9.34
C ASP A 19 7.22 -3.29 -10.67
N ARG A 20 7.48 -4.60 -10.66
CA ARG A 20 7.33 -5.46 -11.86
C ARG A 20 5.89 -5.57 -12.31
N GLU A 21 4.95 -5.79 -11.39
CA GLU A 21 3.54 -5.90 -11.76
C GLU A 21 2.99 -4.56 -12.22
N ARG A 22 3.38 -3.46 -11.57
CA ARG A 22 3.02 -2.11 -12.03
C ARG A 22 3.53 -1.85 -13.44
N ALA A 23 4.79 -2.19 -13.74
CA ALA A 23 5.36 -2.02 -15.07
C ALA A 23 4.66 -2.87 -16.14
N TRP A 24 4.23 -4.10 -15.78
CA TRP A 24 3.43 -4.95 -16.65
C TRP A 24 2.06 -4.31 -16.95
N ARG A 25 1.35 -3.82 -15.93
CA ARG A 25 0.05 -3.14 -16.07
C ARG A 25 0.10 -1.82 -16.85
N GLU A 26 1.23 -1.12 -16.80
CA GLU A 26 1.49 0.10 -17.59
C GLU A 26 2.01 -0.22 -19.01
N GLY A 27 2.23 -1.51 -19.31
CA GLY A 27 2.74 -2.00 -20.57
C GLY A 27 1.70 -2.04 -21.71
N PRO A 28 2.17 -2.35 -22.94
CA PRO A 28 1.31 -2.41 -24.13
C PRO A 28 0.45 -3.67 -24.20
N ASP A 29 0.77 -4.70 -23.41
CA ASP A 29 -0.04 -5.89 -23.27
C ASP A 29 -1.25 -5.49 -22.42
N GLU A 30 -2.43 -5.38 -23.04
CA GLU A 30 -3.68 -5.11 -22.31
C GLU A 30 -3.76 -6.13 -21.17
N GLY A 31 -3.81 -5.64 -19.93
CA GLY A 31 -3.88 -6.44 -18.70
C GLY A 31 -5.18 -7.24 -18.57
N GLU A 32 -5.68 -7.80 -19.67
CA GLU A 32 -6.73 -8.81 -19.76
C GLU A 32 -6.18 -10.14 -19.23
N GLY A 33 -5.91 -10.18 -17.94
CA GLY A 33 -5.56 -11.40 -17.24
C GLY A 33 -5.67 -11.19 -15.76
N ASP A 34 -6.59 -11.91 -15.12
CA ASP A 34 -6.65 -12.13 -13.67
C ASP A 34 -5.41 -12.92 -13.16
N GLU A 35 -4.35 -13.01 -13.95
CA GLU A 35 -3.19 -13.88 -13.76
C GLU A 35 -2.17 -13.28 -12.78
N TYR A 36 -2.22 -11.96 -12.55
CA TYR A 36 -1.35 -11.24 -11.62
C TYR A 36 -2.14 -10.23 -10.77
N GLU A 37 -2.52 -10.64 -9.56
CA GLU A 37 -3.13 -9.79 -8.52
C GLU A 37 -2.16 -9.49 -7.35
N GLN A 38 -0.85 -9.72 -7.55
CA GLN A 38 0.13 -9.59 -6.47
C GLN A 38 0.35 -8.12 -6.08
N ILE A 39 0.01 -7.14 -6.92
CA ILE A 39 0.14 -5.71 -6.61
C ILE A 39 -0.70 -5.33 -5.39
N TYR A 40 -1.86 -5.97 -5.18
CA TYR A 40 -2.73 -5.68 -4.05
C TYR A 40 -2.18 -6.26 -2.75
N VAL A 41 -1.73 -7.51 -2.79
CA VAL A 41 -1.11 -8.19 -1.65
C VAL A 41 0.19 -7.49 -1.27
N THR A 42 1.03 -7.15 -2.25
CA THR A 42 2.28 -6.42 -1.99
C THR A 42 2.03 -5.00 -1.49
N ALA A 43 1.05 -4.26 -2.03
CA ALA A 43 0.68 -2.95 -1.49
C ALA A 43 0.28 -3.02 -0.01
N LEU A 44 -0.51 -4.03 0.35
CA LEU A 44 -0.91 -4.28 1.74
C LEU A 44 0.31 -4.62 2.61
N LEU A 45 1.19 -5.51 2.16
CA LEU A 45 2.39 -5.89 2.92
C LEU A 45 3.35 -4.71 3.08
N LEU A 46 3.51 -3.86 2.06
CA LEU A 46 4.26 -2.61 2.14
C LEU A 46 3.61 -1.61 3.11
N PHE A 47 2.28 -1.52 3.13
CA PHE A 47 1.56 -0.75 4.15
C PHE A 47 1.89 -1.25 5.57
N LEU A 48 1.96 -2.57 5.78
CA LEU A 48 2.30 -3.16 7.08
C LEU A 48 3.76 -2.91 7.48
N VAL A 49 4.70 -2.94 6.53
CA VAL A 49 6.10 -2.54 6.77
C VAL A 49 6.18 -1.09 7.25
N GLY A 50 5.35 -0.21 6.69
CA GLY A 50 5.20 1.15 7.17
C GLY A 50 6.40 2.07 6.89
N ASP A 51 7.22 1.75 5.88
CA ASP A 51 8.30 2.64 5.44
C ASP A 51 7.72 3.78 4.58
N PRO A 52 7.88 5.07 4.97
CA PRO A 52 7.35 6.20 4.21
C PRO A 52 7.95 6.33 2.81
N THR A 53 9.09 5.70 2.53
CA THR A 53 9.70 5.67 1.19
C THR A 53 8.91 4.82 0.18
N ASP A 54 7.91 4.04 0.63
CA ASP A 54 6.95 3.34 -0.23
C ASP A 54 5.82 4.25 -0.73
N SER A 55 5.51 5.35 -0.03
CA SER A 55 4.38 6.22 -0.34
C SER A 55 4.37 6.73 -1.80
N PRO A 56 5.50 7.15 -2.42
CA PRO A 56 5.51 7.53 -3.83
C PRO A 56 5.15 6.38 -4.79
N ARG A 57 5.58 5.14 -4.47
CA ARG A 57 5.30 3.95 -5.28
C ARG A 57 3.81 3.65 -5.27
N LEU A 58 3.23 3.61 -4.07
CA LEU A 58 1.80 3.34 -3.85
C LEU A 58 0.93 4.46 -4.43
N TYR A 59 1.35 5.72 -4.30
CA TYR A 59 0.68 6.86 -4.94
C TYR A 59 0.67 6.73 -6.47
N GLY A 60 1.81 6.40 -7.07
CA GLY A 60 1.95 6.20 -8.50
C GLY A 60 0.97 5.14 -9.01
N ALA A 61 0.93 3.99 -8.33
CA ALA A 61 -0.01 2.93 -8.66
C ALA A 61 -1.48 3.38 -8.54
N LYS A 62 -1.87 4.08 -7.47
CA LYS A 62 -3.29 4.44 -7.25
C LYS A 62 -3.80 5.53 -8.21
N PHE A 63 -2.96 6.50 -8.55
CA PHE A 63 -3.41 7.72 -9.24
C PHE A 63 -2.81 7.92 -10.63
N ARG A 64 -1.84 7.09 -11.05
CA ARG A 64 -1.17 7.23 -12.36
C ARG A 64 -1.30 6.00 -13.27
N THR A 65 -1.78 4.87 -12.75
CA THR A 65 -2.05 3.66 -13.55
C THR A 65 -3.51 3.63 -13.99
N GLY A 66 -3.77 3.32 -15.26
CA GLY A 66 -5.06 3.52 -15.94
C GLY A 66 -6.22 2.60 -15.53
N ASP A 67 -5.94 1.51 -14.80
CA ASP A 67 -6.96 0.58 -14.33
C ASP A 67 -6.54 -0.08 -13.00
N MET A 68 -6.81 0.62 -11.90
CA MET A 68 -6.59 0.11 -10.52
C MET A 68 -7.87 0.19 -9.68
N ASP A 69 -9.03 0.19 -10.33
CA ASP A 69 -10.36 0.30 -9.69
C ASP A 69 -11.21 -0.99 -9.80
N LEU A 70 -10.61 -2.11 -10.22
CA LEU A 70 -11.23 -3.42 -10.12
C LEU A 70 -10.80 -4.13 -8.81
N GLY A 71 -11.78 -4.41 -7.95
CA GLY A 71 -11.75 -5.52 -6.98
C GLY A 71 -10.91 -5.39 -5.69
N VAL A 72 -11.52 -4.83 -4.63
CA VAL A 72 -11.24 -5.08 -3.19
C VAL A 72 -9.76 -5.09 -2.74
N GLY A 73 -9.19 -3.94 -2.38
CA GLY A 73 -8.07 -3.95 -1.42
C GLY A 73 -7.10 -2.78 -1.41
N PHE A 74 -6.98 -2.04 -2.52
CA PHE A 74 -5.99 -0.96 -2.67
C PHE A 74 -6.64 0.42 -2.77
N ASP A 75 -6.96 0.96 -1.59
CA ASP A 75 -7.44 2.33 -1.44
C ASP A 75 -6.29 3.30 -1.15
N ALA A 76 -6.54 4.60 -1.29
CA ALA A 76 -5.57 5.65 -1.01
C ALA A 76 -5.00 5.59 0.42
N GLN A 77 -5.72 4.96 1.36
CA GLN A 77 -5.28 4.67 2.72
C GLN A 77 -3.97 3.85 2.77
N ALA A 78 -3.72 2.96 1.80
CA ALA A 78 -2.51 2.15 1.74
C ALA A 78 -1.23 2.99 1.59
N ILE A 79 -1.35 4.22 1.07
CA ILE A 79 -0.22 5.15 0.90
C ILE A 79 0.35 5.60 2.26
N PHE A 80 -0.45 5.51 3.34
CA PHE A 80 -0.13 6.00 4.67
C PHE A 80 0.38 4.90 5.63
N GLY A 81 1.17 3.95 5.14
CA GLY A 81 1.76 2.86 5.95
C GLY A 81 2.54 3.35 7.18
N ALA A 82 3.31 4.43 7.01
CA ALA A 82 4.04 5.08 8.09
C ALA A 82 3.14 5.91 9.04
N GLY A 83 1.85 6.04 8.73
CA GLY A 83 0.93 6.97 9.37
C GLY A 83 0.87 8.33 8.66
N ARG A 84 -0.23 9.07 8.90
CA ARG A 84 -0.56 10.33 8.22
C ARG A 84 0.59 11.36 8.31
N GLY A 85 1.06 11.63 9.51
CA GLY A 85 2.08 12.65 9.77
C GLY A 85 3.42 12.30 9.13
N ASP A 86 3.90 11.09 9.38
CA ASP A 86 5.22 10.66 8.93
C ASP A 86 5.28 10.50 7.40
N THR A 87 4.22 9.98 6.78
CA THR A 87 4.10 9.94 5.31
C THR A 87 4.12 11.34 4.71
N LEU A 88 3.27 12.27 5.19
CA LEU A 88 3.20 13.63 4.62
C LEU A 88 4.51 14.40 4.82
N GLN A 89 5.09 14.33 6.01
CA GLN A 89 6.36 14.98 6.31
C GLN A 89 7.48 14.43 5.43
N TRP A 90 7.56 13.12 5.25
CA TRP A 90 8.57 12.49 4.41
C TRP A 90 8.43 12.92 2.94
N LEU A 91 7.20 12.92 2.39
CA LEU A 91 6.94 13.36 1.02
C LEU A 91 7.40 14.80 0.79
N LEU A 92 7.04 15.70 1.71
CA LEU A 92 7.44 17.11 1.65
C LEU A 92 8.97 17.27 1.70
N THR A 93 9.64 16.59 2.64
CA THR A 93 11.09 16.69 2.81
C THR A 93 11.88 16.12 1.63
N ASN A 94 11.32 15.16 0.89
CA ASN A 94 11.98 14.51 -0.24
C ASN A 94 11.53 15.04 -1.62
N GLY A 95 10.79 16.16 -1.67
CA GLY A 95 10.47 16.86 -2.93
C GLY A 95 9.23 16.34 -3.67
N TYR A 96 8.43 15.47 -3.06
CA TYR A 96 7.14 15.00 -3.60
C TYR A 96 6.01 15.99 -3.26
N THR A 97 6.17 17.25 -3.68
CA THR A 97 5.28 18.36 -3.30
C THR A 97 3.86 18.20 -3.83
N ASP A 98 3.71 17.65 -5.04
CA ASP A 98 2.42 17.46 -5.69
C ASP A 98 1.65 16.31 -5.03
N GLU A 99 2.32 15.20 -4.77
CA GLU A 99 1.76 14.07 -4.02
C GLU A 99 1.35 14.50 -2.62
N HIS A 100 2.21 15.26 -1.91
CA HIS A 100 1.88 15.82 -0.61
C HIS A 100 0.62 16.70 -0.67
N ALA A 101 0.54 17.63 -1.62
CA ALA A 101 -0.59 18.55 -1.76
C ALA A 101 -1.90 17.79 -2.02
N ARG A 102 -1.87 16.84 -2.95
CA ARG A 102 -3.04 16.05 -3.34
C ARG A 102 -3.53 15.12 -2.24
N LEU A 103 -2.60 14.47 -1.51
CA LEU A 103 -2.96 13.64 -0.36
C LEU A 103 -3.50 14.49 0.80
N SER A 104 -2.94 15.67 1.04
CA SER A 104 -3.44 16.61 2.05
C SER A 104 -4.85 17.10 1.72
N GLU A 105 -5.09 17.43 0.45
CA GLU A 105 -6.42 17.80 -0.05
C GLU A 105 -7.41 16.65 0.13
N TRP A 106 -7.04 15.44 -0.30
CA TRP A 106 -7.87 14.24 -0.16
C TRP A 106 -8.28 14.00 1.31
N LEU A 107 -7.33 14.14 2.26
CA LEU A 107 -7.58 14.04 3.70
C LEU A 107 -8.54 15.11 4.23
N SER A 108 -8.57 16.30 3.61
CA SER A 108 -9.42 17.41 4.05
C SER A 108 -10.86 17.34 3.53
N GLN A 109 -11.06 16.68 2.38
CA GLN A 109 -12.36 16.62 1.68
C GLN A 109 -13.24 15.45 2.13
N SER A 110 -12.63 14.38 2.60
CA SER A 110 -13.34 13.17 2.97
C SER A 110 -13.80 13.27 4.42
N GLY A 111 -15.09 12.98 4.65
CA GLY A 111 -15.67 12.85 5.99
C GLY A 111 -15.02 11.66 6.68
N ASP A 112 -13.87 11.91 7.30
CA ASP A 112 -12.99 10.98 7.99
C ASP A 112 -12.89 9.60 7.31
N PRO A 113 -12.08 9.44 6.24
CA PRO A 113 -11.56 8.13 5.93
C PRO A 113 -10.65 7.82 7.11
N LYS A 114 -11.19 7.12 8.10
CA LYS A 114 -10.45 6.80 9.30
C LYS A 114 -9.32 5.86 8.90
N ILE A 115 -8.20 6.42 8.44
CA ILE A 115 -6.98 5.70 8.08
C ILE A 115 -6.58 4.86 9.28
N ASP A 116 -6.78 5.38 10.49
CA ASP A 116 -6.52 4.64 11.72
C ASP A 116 -7.50 3.46 11.90
N ASP A 117 -8.78 3.59 11.53
CA ASP A 117 -9.72 2.47 11.58
C ASP A 117 -9.51 1.49 10.42
N TRP A 118 -9.12 1.96 9.23
CA TRP A 118 -8.73 1.12 8.09
C TRP A 118 -7.45 0.37 8.39
N ALA A 119 -6.43 1.03 8.93
CA ALA A 119 -5.17 0.46 9.37
C ALA A 119 -5.41 -0.57 10.47
N ARG A 120 -6.28 -0.26 11.44
CA ARG A 120 -6.68 -1.18 12.50
C ARG A 120 -7.49 -2.35 11.95
N HIS A 121 -8.42 -2.12 11.02
CA HIS A 121 -9.22 -3.17 10.38
C HIS A 121 -8.34 -4.11 9.56
N LYS A 122 -7.43 -3.58 8.74
CA LYS A 122 -6.49 -4.38 7.96
C LYS A 122 -5.52 -5.12 8.88
N ARG A 123 -4.97 -4.47 9.91
CA ARG A 123 -4.18 -5.18 10.93
C ARG A 123 -5.00 -6.30 11.60
N ALA A 124 -6.22 -6.04 12.03
CA ALA A 124 -7.07 -7.05 12.68
C ALA A 124 -7.57 -8.16 11.74
N TYR A 125 -7.60 -7.91 10.43
CA TYR A 125 -7.92 -8.94 9.43
C TYR A 125 -6.82 -10.01 9.37
N PHE A 126 -5.55 -9.58 9.48
CA PHE A 126 -4.41 -10.49 9.40
C PHE A 126 -3.85 -10.89 10.75
N TYR A 127 -4.14 -10.16 11.84
CA TYR A 127 -3.58 -10.39 13.15
C TYR A 127 -4.68 -10.40 14.21
N SER A 128 -4.47 -11.26 15.20
CA SER A 128 -5.25 -11.32 16.43
C SER A 128 -5.05 -10.05 17.27
N PRO A 129 -5.93 -9.78 18.24
CA PRO A 129 -5.79 -8.64 19.16
C PRO A 129 -4.47 -8.62 19.94
N ASP A 130 -3.83 -9.78 20.11
CA ASP A 130 -2.53 -10.00 20.75
C ASP A 130 -1.33 -9.95 19.77
N GLY A 131 -1.58 -9.67 18.49
CA GLY A 131 -0.54 -9.44 17.48
C GLY A 131 -0.04 -10.71 16.79
N MET A 132 -0.66 -11.86 17.03
CA MET A 132 -0.37 -13.11 16.32
C MET A 132 -1.04 -13.12 14.95
N LEU A 133 -0.35 -13.54 13.89
CA LEU A 133 -0.93 -13.67 12.55
C LEU A 133 -2.07 -14.71 12.53
N LEU A 134 -3.22 -14.35 11.94
CA LEU A 134 -4.44 -15.14 11.76
C LEU A 134 -4.54 -15.69 10.33
N LEU A 135 -3.43 -16.20 9.78
CA LEU A 135 -3.47 -16.98 8.55
C LEU A 135 -3.55 -18.45 8.92
N ASP A 136 -4.47 -19.19 8.27
CA ASP A 136 -4.53 -20.64 8.42
C ASP A 136 -3.18 -21.24 8.00
N PRO A 137 -2.57 -22.13 8.81
CA PRO A 137 -1.41 -22.87 8.37
C PRO A 137 -1.85 -23.80 7.24
N LEU A 138 -1.48 -23.46 6.00
CA LEU A 138 -1.65 -24.30 4.81
C LEU A 138 -0.90 -25.64 4.95
#